data_AF-A0A7U9XI23-F1
#
_entry.id   AF-A0A7U9XI23-F1
#
_cell.length_a   1.000
_cell.length_b   1.000
_cell.length_c   1.000
_cell.angle_alpha   90.00
_cell.angle_beta   90.00
_cell.angle_gamma   90.00
#
_symmetry.space_group_name_H-M   'P 1'
#
loop_
_entity.id
_entity.type
_entity.pdbx_description
1 polymer ?
#
loop_
_entity_poly.entity_id
_entity_poly.type
_entity_poly.pdbx_seq_one_letter_code
_entity_poly.pdbx_strand_id
1 'polypeptide(L)'
;MEAVNLFAGGDIILGRGIQGAQKAKVSARGSVFADFIEHTVVVAGGVVQANTILNSRISTDAEVILTGKKGAIIGGYTHAFMGITATEVGNPAEVRTVVHVGCEKEIYTKHQSAKVTETALSDEIKEIMEELTVIYGKKKAGKISELMEDRLKSLEAKISTYKKDLEESTRERVKMEELISKGQKSEIQISGNIYRGTVIGMAQVQMPIEHSTCFMKYYQQKGMIESSVLAFSAS
;
A
#
# COMPACT_ATOMS: atom_id res chain seq x y z
N MET A 1 25.57 -21.87 4.92
CA MET A 1 24.53 -21.17 5.69
C MET A 1 23.28 -21.12 4.85
N GLU A 2 22.30 -21.91 5.25
CA GLU A 2 21.01 -22.04 4.58
C GLU A 2 20.13 -20.82 4.89
N ALA A 3 19.30 -20.41 3.93
CA ALA A 3 18.33 -19.34 4.14
C ALA A 3 17.18 -19.86 5.01
N VAL A 4 16.96 -19.24 6.17
CA VAL A 4 15.84 -19.59 7.05
C VAL A 4 14.57 -18.93 6.55
N ASN A 5 13.61 -19.73 6.08
CA ASN A 5 12.30 -19.25 5.67
C ASN A 5 11.24 -19.76 6.66
N LEU A 6 10.56 -18.84 7.34
CA LEU A 6 9.47 -19.16 8.27
C LEU A 6 8.16 -18.64 7.69
N PHE A 7 7.15 -19.52 7.60
CA PHE A 7 5.82 -19.18 7.12
C PHE A 7 4.76 -19.66 8.11
N ALA A 8 3.78 -18.81 8.42
CA ALA A 8 2.62 -19.18 9.22
C ALA A 8 1.32 -18.61 8.63
N GLY A 9 0.26 -19.42 8.66
CA GLY A 9 -1.09 -18.99 8.30
C GLY A 9 -1.79 -18.13 9.37
N GLY A 10 -1.20 -18.03 10.56
CA GLY A 10 -1.65 -17.17 11.66
C GLY A 10 -0.50 -16.27 12.14
N ASP A 11 -0.38 -16.10 13.45
CA ASP A 11 0.67 -15.28 14.06
C ASP A 11 2.00 -16.03 14.18
N ILE A 12 3.10 -15.29 14.17
CA ILE A 12 4.45 -15.77 14.48
C ILE A 12 4.91 -15.07 15.75
N ILE A 13 5.17 -15.85 16.80
CA ILE A 13 5.71 -15.34 18.07
C ILE A 13 7.09 -15.94 18.27
N LEU A 14 8.10 -15.09 18.35
CA LEU A 14 9.46 -15.45 18.65
C LEU A 14 9.81 -14.88 20.02
N GLY A 15 10.09 -15.76 20.98
CA GLY A 15 10.42 -15.33 22.36
C GLY A 15 11.78 -14.63 22.49
N ARG A 16 12.48 -14.42 21.38
CA ARG A 16 13.73 -13.63 21.25
C ARG A 16 13.68 -12.89 19.92
N GLY A 17 14.84 -12.55 19.35
CA GLY A 17 14.93 -11.93 18.03
C GLY A 17 15.17 -12.91 16.87
N ILE A 18 15.08 -12.37 15.66
CA ILE A 18 15.52 -12.98 14.41
C ILE A 18 16.84 -12.35 14.01
N GLN A 19 17.84 -13.18 13.71
CA GLN A 19 19.08 -12.74 13.08
C GLN A 19 19.23 -13.46 11.75
N GLY A 20 18.83 -12.78 10.68
CA GLY A 20 18.62 -13.40 9.37
C GLY A 20 19.84 -13.52 8.48
N ALA A 21 20.98 -12.95 8.88
CA ALA A 21 22.22 -12.89 8.09
C ALA A 21 21.99 -12.46 6.61
N GLN A 22 21.03 -11.54 6.40
CA GLN A 22 20.59 -11.01 5.10
C GLN A 22 19.87 -12.01 4.18
N LYS A 23 19.54 -13.21 4.66
CA LYS A 23 18.91 -14.27 3.85
C LYS A 23 17.61 -14.79 4.42
N ALA A 24 17.27 -14.46 5.66
CA ALA A 24 16.04 -14.95 6.27
C ALA A 24 14.80 -14.19 5.79
N LYS A 25 13.71 -14.96 5.60
CA LYS A 25 12.39 -14.42 5.29
C LYS A 25 11.36 -14.98 6.27
N VAL A 26 10.61 -14.08 6.88
CA VAL A 26 9.50 -14.41 7.78
C VAL A 26 8.21 -13.89 7.17
N SER A 27 7.21 -14.76 7.05
CA SER A 27 5.91 -14.41 6.47
C SER A 27 4.78 -14.94 7.34
N ALA A 28 3.94 -14.04 7.84
CA ALA A 28 2.76 -14.36 8.63
C ALA A 28 1.52 -13.79 7.92
N ARG A 29 0.44 -14.56 7.83
CA ARG A 29 -0.88 -13.98 7.48
C ARG A 29 -1.44 -13.16 8.64
N GLY A 30 -1.08 -13.49 9.87
CA GLY A 30 -1.35 -12.69 11.06
C GLY A 30 -0.19 -11.76 11.38
N SER A 31 0.06 -11.59 12.67
CA SER A 31 1.04 -10.68 13.26
C SER A 31 2.40 -11.35 13.48
N VAL A 32 3.46 -10.55 13.62
CA VAL A 32 4.82 -11.00 13.95
C VAL A 32 5.27 -10.29 15.22
N PHE A 33 5.62 -11.08 16.24
CA PHE A 33 6.14 -10.60 17.52
C PHE A 33 7.55 -11.14 17.73
N ALA A 34 8.53 -10.26 17.96
CA ALA A 34 9.91 -10.65 18.23
C ALA A 34 10.62 -9.57 19.04
N ASP A 35 11.59 -9.90 19.88
CA ASP A 35 12.34 -8.85 20.60
C ASP A 35 13.20 -8.00 19.65
N PHE A 36 13.89 -8.64 18.70
CA PHE A 36 14.78 -7.96 17.77
C PHE A 36 14.58 -8.53 16.36
N ILE A 37 14.61 -7.69 15.32
CA ILE A 37 14.56 -8.14 13.93
C ILE A 37 15.77 -7.60 13.21
N GLU A 38 16.74 -8.47 12.91
CA GLU A 38 18.02 -8.07 12.34
C GLU A 38 18.27 -8.76 11.00
N HIS A 39 18.67 -7.99 9.99
CA HIS A 39 19.07 -8.50 8.68
C HIS A 39 18.06 -9.50 8.07
N THR A 40 16.77 -9.18 8.18
CA THR A 40 15.66 -10.09 7.85
C THR A 40 14.63 -9.39 6.97
N VAL A 41 13.95 -10.14 6.11
CA VAL A 41 12.74 -9.70 5.41
C VAL A 41 11.51 -10.23 6.14
N VAL A 42 10.64 -9.34 6.60
CA VAL A 42 9.38 -9.70 7.29
C VAL A 42 8.19 -9.17 6.50
N VAL A 43 7.22 -10.05 6.26
CA VAL A 43 5.93 -9.70 5.66
C VAL A 43 4.82 -10.19 6.58
N ALA A 44 3.95 -9.29 7.03
CA ALA A 44 2.86 -9.61 7.95
C ALA A 44 1.53 -9.04 7.45
N GLY A 45 0.45 -9.82 7.51
CA GLY A 45 -0.90 -9.28 7.29
C GLY A 45 -1.44 -8.52 8.51
N GLY A 46 -0.90 -8.82 9.70
CA GLY A 46 -1.20 -8.15 10.96
C GLY A 46 -0.03 -7.32 11.48
N VAL A 47 -0.08 -6.97 12.77
CA VAL A 47 0.89 -6.07 13.40
C VAL A 47 2.29 -6.68 13.42
N VAL A 48 3.32 -5.85 13.22
CA VAL A 48 4.71 -6.24 13.52
C VAL A 48 5.14 -5.52 14.78
N GLN A 49 5.34 -6.27 15.86
CA GLN A 49 5.78 -5.72 17.14
C GLN A 49 7.19 -6.20 17.47
N ALA A 50 8.09 -5.25 17.77
CA ALA A 50 9.44 -5.57 18.21
C ALA A 50 10.04 -4.56 19.18
N ASN A 51 11.15 -4.89 19.85
CA ASN A 51 11.89 -3.87 20.62
C ASN A 51 12.83 -3.08 19.73
N THR A 52 13.40 -3.70 18.70
CA THR A 52 14.29 -3.04 17.72
C THR A 52 14.26 -3.74 16.37
N ILE A 53 14.30 -2.95 15.30
CA ILE A 53 14.45 -3.38 13.91
C ILE A 53 15.79 -2.84 13.40
N LEU A 54 16.65 -3.73 12.91
CA LEU A 54 18.01 -3.39 12.44
C LEU A 54 18.24 -3.93 11.02
N ASN A 55 18.60 -3.05 10.09
CA ASN A 55 19.01 -3.38 8.72
C ASN A 55 18.09 -4.42 8.05
N SER A 56 16.79 -4.24 8.23
CA SER A 56 15.76 -5.20 7.83
C SER A 56 14.76 -4.57 6.87
N ARG A 57 14.00 -5.43 6.17
CA ARG A 57 12.89 -5.00 5.33
C ARG A 57 11.59 -5.51 5.92
N ILE A 58 10.76 -4.61 6.43
CA ILE A 58 9.48 -4.92 7.06
C ILE A 58 8.37 -4.39 6.16
N SER A 59 7.33 -5.19 5.95
CA SER A 59 6.11 -4.76 5.28
C SER A 59 4.92 -5.37 6.00
N THR A 60 3.95 -4.52 6.37
CA THR A 60 2.72 -4.96 7.03
C THR A 60 1.49 -4.21 6.52
N ASP A 61 0.37 -4.94 6.42
CA ASP A 61 -0.96 -4.39 6.13
C ASP A 61 -1.61 -3.70 7.34
N ALA A 62 -0.96 -3.71 8.50
CA ALA A 62 -1.40 -3.08 9.73
C ALA A 62 -0.34 -2.07 10.24
N GLU A 63 0.09 -2.20 11.49
CA GLU A 63 1.00 -1.28 12.17
C GLU A 63 2.35 -1.93 12.47
N VAL A 64 3.39 -1.09 12.57
CA VAL A 64 4.68 -1.47 13.18
C VAL A 64 4.80 -0.74 14.51
N ILE A 65 4.93 -1.52 15.60
CA ILE A 65 4.96 -0.98 16.97
C ILE A 65 6.25 -1.39 17.65
N LEU A 66 7.03 -0.41 18.09
CA LEU A 66 8.27 -0.67 18.81
C LEU A 66 8.05 -0.55 20.32
N THR A 67 8.16 -1.65 21.07
CA THR A 67 7.76 -1.74 22.50
C THR A 67 8.91 -1.79 23.51
N GLY A 68 10.14 -1.50 23.09
CA GLY A 68 11.34 -1.55 23.95
C GLY A 68 11.77 -0.20 24.52
N LYS A 69 12.64 -0.20 25.55
CA LYS A 69 13.23 1.04 26.12
C LYS A 69 13.89 1.95 25.09
N LYS A 70 14.50 1.37 24.06
CA LYS A 70 15.06 2.11 22.91
C LYS A 70 14.10 2.20 21.72
N GLY A 71 13.13 1.28 21.63
CA GLY A 71 12.11 1.23 20.58
C GLY A 71 12.58 1.67 19.20
N ALA A 72 13.65 1.06 18.67
CA ALA A 72 14.43 1.67 17.60
C ALA A 72 14.23 1.02 16.22
N ILE A 73 14.21 1.84 15.17
CA ILE A 73 14.32 1.40 13.77
C ILE A 73 15.62 1.96 13.21
N ILE A 74 16.56 1.09 12.85
CA ILE A 74 17.90 1.49 12.39
C ILE A 74 18.22 0.76 11.08
N GLY A 75 18.25 1.51 9.99
CA GLY A 75 18.62 0.98 8.68
C GLY A 75 17.53 0.14 8.01
N GLY A 76 17.59 0.09 6.68
CA GLY A 76 16.67 -0.70 5.87
C GLY A 76 15.38 0.05 5.53
N TYR A 77 14.29 -0.70 5.32
CA TYR A 77 13.00 -0.19 4.86
C TYR A 77 11.87 -0.79 5.69
N THR A 78 11.17 0.04 6.45
CA THR A 78 10.03 -0.36 7.27
C THR A 78 8.77 0.27 6.71
N HIS A 79 7.86 -0.56 6.21
CA HIS A 79 6.57 -0.14 5.68
C HIS A 79 5.43 -0.70 6.53
N ALA A 80 4.46 0.17 6.85
CA ALA A 80 3.23 -0.21 7.54
C ALA A 80 2.04 0.52 6.92
N PHE A 81 0.98 -0.20 6.58
CA PHE A 81 -0.18 0.41 5.92
C PHE A 81 -0.94 1.39 6.83
N MET A 82 -1.10 1.06 8.11
CA MET A 82 -1.89 1.85 9.07
C MET A 82 -1.02 2.85 9.85
N GLY A 83 0.20 2.49 10.25
CA GLY A 83 1.04 3.42 11.02
C GLY A 83 2.32 2.80 11.56
N ILE A 84 3.24 3.67 11.98
CA ILE A 84 4.50 3.27 12.64
C ILE A 84 4.64 4.05 13.94
N THR A 85 4.84 3.33 15.04
CA THR A 85 5.14 3.93 16.35
C THR A 85 6.50 3.46 16.83
N ALA A 86 7.43 4.39 16.98
CA ALA A 86 8.79 4.12 17.45
C ALA A 86 9.24 5.14 18.49
N THR A 87 10.25 4.78 19.29
CA THR A 87 10.95 5.75 20.15
C THR A 87 12.08 6.39 19.37
N GLU A 88 12.90 5.60 18.70
CA GLU A 88 14.07 6.10 17.96
C GLU A 88 13.99 5.67 16.49
N VAL A 89 14.26 6.59 15.56
CA VAL A 89 14.35 6.27 14.12
C VAL A 89 15.66 6.81 13.55
N GLY A 90 16.43 5.91 12.95
CA GLY A 90 17.81 6.17 12.55
C GLY A 90 18.78 6.08 13.72
N ASN A 91 20.00 6.57 13.53
CA ASN A 91 21.02 6.61 14.56
C ASN A 91 22.03 7.76 14.34
N PRO A 92 22.88 8.10 15.32
CA PRO A 92 23.90 9.14 15.17
C PRO A 92 24.94 8.88 14.06
N ALA A 93 25.08 7.63 13.62
CA ALA A 93 25.94 7.26 12.51
C ALA A 93 25.29 7.49 11.13
N GLU A 94 24.09 8.08 11.09
CA GLU A 94 23.32 8.43 9.88
C GLU A 94 23.08 7.23 8.95
N VAL A 95 22.89 6.04 9.53
CA VAL A 95 22.54 4.85 8.75
C VAL A 95 21.22 5.11 8.04
N ARG A 96 21.24 4.98 6.71
CA ARG A 96 20.07 5.22 5.86
C ARG A 96 18.88 4.39 6.32
N THR A 97 17.87 5.08 6.86
CA THR A 97 16.67 4.47 7.44
C THR A 97 15.45 5.01 6.73
N VAL A 98 14.62 4.12 6.18
CA VAL A 98 13.37 4.54 5.51
C VAL A 98 12.19 3.97 6.28
N VAL A 99 11.30 4.86 6.72
CA VAL A 99 10.03 4.50 7.35
C VAL A 99 8.91 5.01 6.46
N HIS A 100 7.98 4.15 6.07
CA HIS A 100 6.93 4.47 5.12
C HIS A 100 5.57 4.04 5.63
N VAL A 101 4.56 4.90 5.52
CA VAL A 101 3.17 4.55 5.84
C VAL A 101 2.18 4.82 4.72
N GLY A 102 1.03 4.15 4.80
CA GLY A 102 -0.05 4.27 3.84
C GLY A 102 0.18 3.50 2.55
N CYS A 103 -0.60 3.82 1.52
CA CYS A 103 -0.54 3.18 0.22
C CYS A 103 0.78 3.45 -0.50
N GLU A 104 1.49 2.41 -0.92
CA GLU A 104 2.63 2.61 -1.81
C GLU A 104 2.17 3.06 -3.21
N LYS A 105 3.11 3.63 -3.98
CA LYS A 105 2.88 4.13 -5.34
C LYS A 105 2.15 3.14 -6.26
N GLU A 106 2.39 1.84 -6.10
CA GLU A 106 1.78 0.78 -6.92
C GLU A 106 0.24 0.78 -6.83
N ILE A 107 -0.32 1.04 -5.64
CA ILE A 107 -1.78 1.08 -5.43
C ILE A 107 -2.39 2.27 -6.20
N TYR A 108 -1.75 3.44 -6.15
CA TYR A 108 -2.18 4.61 -6.92
C TYR A 108 -2.08 4.38 -8.43
N THR A 109 -1.02 3.71 -8.89
CA THR A 109 -0.86 3.36 -10.30
C THR A 109 -1.96 2.42 -10.77
N LYS A 110 -2.29 1.38 -9.97
CA LYS A 110 -3.39 0.46 -10.25
C LYS A 110 -4.75 1.16 -10.29
N HIS A 111 -5.02 2.06 -9.34
CA HIS A 111 -6.24 2.87 -9.37
C HIS A 111 -6.33 3.72 -10.64
N GLN A 112 -5.24 4.39 -11.03
CA GLN A 112 -5.24 5.23 -12.22
C GLN A 112 -5.38 4.42 -13.51
N SER A 113 -4.73 3.26 -13.63
CA SER A 113 -4.89 2.39 -14.79
C SER A 113 -6.32 1.87 -14.92
N ALA A 114 -6.93 1.43 -13.82
CA ALA A 114 -8.32 0.97 -13.82
C ALA A 114 -9.29 2.08 -14.27
N LYS A 115 -9.06 3.33 -13.83
CA LYS A 115 -9.86 4.49 -14.26
C LYS A 115 -9.72 4.78 -15.77
N VAL A 116 -8.51 4.67 -16.32
CA VAL A 116 -8.27 4.84 -17.76
C VAL A 116 -8.99 3.75 -18.56
N THR A 117 -8.88 2.49 -18.12
CA THR A 117 -9.59 1.35 -18.74
C THR A 117 -11.10 1.51 -18.68
N GLU A 118 -11.66 1.93 -17.55
CA GLU A 118 -13.10 2.22 -17.42
C GLU A 118 -13.57 3.28 -18.42
N THR A 119 -12.80 4.35 -18.58
CA THR A 119 -13.14 5.43 -19.52
C THR A 119 -13.14 4.91 -20.95
N ALA A 120 -12.09 4.18 -21.35
CA ALA A 120 -11.97 3.61 -22.68
C ALA A 120 -13.11 2.61 -23.00
N LEU A 121 -13.41 1.69 -22.07
CA LEU A 121 -14.52 0.73 -22.24
C LEU A 121 -15.88 1.43 -22.30
N SER A 122 -16.08 2.48 -21.49
CA SER A 122 -17.33 3.27 -21.51
C SER A 122 -17.52 3.97 -22.84
N ASP A 123 -16.47 4.54 -23.42
CA ASP A 123 -16.55 5.23 -24.72
C ASP A 123 -16.77 4.24 -25.87
N GLU A 124 -16.07 3.09 -25.88
CA GLU A 124 -16.32 1.99 -26.84
C GLU A 124 -17.77 1.48 -26.77
N ILE A 125 -18.31 1.31 -25.56
CA ILE A 125 -19.72 0.91 -25.39
C ILE A 125 -20.67 1.96 -25.98
N LYS A 126 -20.40 3.26 -25.78
CA LYS A 126 -21.24 4.33 -26.35
C LYS A 126 -21.20 4.32 -27.87
N GLU A 127 -20.03 4.19 -28.48
CA GLU A 127 -19.89 4.13 -29.94
C GLU A 127 -20.67 2.95 -30.53
N ILE A 128 -20.55 1.76 -29.92
CA ILE A 128 -21.30 0.58 -30.37
C ILE A 128 -22.81 0.77 -30.15
N MET A 129 -23.23 1.44 -29.07
CA MET A 129 -24.64 1.75 -28.83
C MET A 129 -25.23 2.73 -29.86
N GLU A 130 -24.47 3.73 -30.29
CA GLU A 130 -24.87 4.64 -31.38
C GLU A 130 -25.04 3.87 -32.69
N GLU A 131 -24.09 2.99 -33.03
CA GLU A 131 -24.19 2.11 -34.20
C GLU A 131 -25.43 1.22 -34.14
N LEU A 132 -25.67 0.58 -32.99
CA LEU A 132 -26.85 -0.25 -32.77
C LEU A 132 -28.14 0.55 -32.94
N THR A 133 -28.20 1.79 -32.46
CA THR A 133 -29.39 2.65 -32.58
C THR A 133 -29.75 2.88 -34.06
N VAL A 134 -28.75 3.09 -34.92
CA VAL A 134 -28.93 3.22 -36.37
C VAL A 134 -29.44 1.93 -36.99
N ILE A 135 -28.86 0.78 -36.61
CA ILE A 135 -29.27 -0.54 -37.12
C ILE A 135 -30.71 -0.87 -36.68
N TYR A 136 -31.06 -0.60 -35.43
CA TYR A 136 -32.42 -0.76 -34.89
C TYR A 136 -33.44 0.12 -35.62
N GLY A 137 -33.06 1.36 -35.97
CA GLY A 137 -33.89 2.24 -36.80
C GLY A 137 -34.19 1.64 -38.18
N LYS A 138 -33.17 1.08 -38.84
CA LYS A 138 -33.31 0.38 -40.15
C LYS A 138 -34.17 -0.89 -40.04
N LYS A 139 -34.04 -1.63 -38.94
CA LYS A 139 -34.86 -2.82 -38.62
C LYS A 139 -36.34 -2.45 -38.53
N LYS A 140 -36.68 -1.39 -37.78
CA LYS A 140 -38.07 -0.90 -37.64
C LYS A 140 -38.66 -0.39 -38.96
N ALA A 141 -37.83 0.15 -39.84
CA ALA A 141 -38.24 0.60 -41.18
C ALA A 141 -38.38 -0.56 -42.21
N GLY A 142 -38.17 -1.82 -41.80
CA GLY A 142 -38.25 -2.99 -42.68
C GLY A 142 -37.11 -3.12 -43.69
N LYS A 143 -36.00 -2.41 -43.50
CA LYS A 143 -34.85 -2.34 -44.44
C LYS A 143 -33.61 -3.08 -43.91
N ILE A 144 -33.78 -4.25 -43.30
CA ILE A 144 -32.67 -5.03 -42.72
C ILE A 144 -32.24 -6.16 -43.66
N SER A 145 -30.94 -6.33 -43.86
CA SER A 145 -30.35 -7.47 -44.56
C SER A 145 -29.85 -8.51 -43.55
N GLU A 146 -29.71 -9.77 -43.98
CA GLU A 146 -29.18 -10.87 -43.16
C GLU A 146 -27.79 -10.54 -42.57
N LEU A 147 -26.92 -9.91 -43.38
CA LEU A 147 -25.61 -9.39 -42.96
C LEU A 147 -25.72 -8.37 -41.79
N MET A 148 -26.76 -7.54 -41.77
CA MET A 148 -26.98 -6.58 -40.68
C MET A 148 -27.51 -7.25 -39.41
N GLU A 149 -28.22 -8.38 -39.52
CA GLU A 149 -28.68 -9.14 -38.34
C GLU A 149 -27.51 -9.85 -37.64
N ASP A 150 -26.59 -10.44 -38.41
CA ASP A 150 -25.38 -11.04 -37.84
C ASP A 150 -24.46 -9.99 -37.21
N ARG A 151 -24.33 -8.82 -37.87
CA ARG A 151 -23.62 -7.67 -37.30
C ARG A 151 -24.24 -7.22 -35.97
N LEU A 152 -25.59 -7.13 -35.90
CA LEU A 152 -26.30 -6.78 -34.67
C LEU A 152 -25.99 -7.76 -33.53
N LYS A 153 -26.08 -9.07 -33.76
CA LYS A 153 -25.72 -10.09 -32.75
C LYS A 153 -24.28 -9.95 -32.28
N SER A 154 -23.34 -9.70 -33.21
CA SER A 154 -21.93 -9.54 -32.86
C SER A 154 -21.66 -8.30 -32.00
N LEU A 155 -22.33 -7.18 -32.29
CA LEU A 155 -22.22 -5.94 -31.52
C LEU A 155 -22.85 -6.07 -30.13
N GLU A 156 -23.99 -6.77 -30.02
CA GLU A 156 -24.61 -7.08 -28.72
C GLU A 156 -23.72 -7.98 -27.86
N ALA A 157 -23.09 -9.00 -28.45
CA ALA A 157 -22.13 -9.85 -27.76
C ALA A 157 -20.90 -9.04 -27.28
N LYS A 158 -20.36 -8.15 -28.13
CA LYS A 158 -19.26 -7.26 -27.76
C LYS A 158 -19.62 -6.34 -26.59
N ILE A 159 -20.80 -5.69 -26.63
CA ILE A 159 -21.29 -4.87 -25.52
C ILE A 159 -21.39 -5.71 -24.24
N SER A 160 -21.91 -6.94 -24.32
CA SER A 160 -22.02 -7.80 -23.15
C SER A 160 -20.65 -8.11 -22.53
N THR A 161 -19.64 -8.38 -23.35
CA THR A 161 -18.26 -8.59 -22.89
C THR A 161 -17.68 -7.31 -22.28
N TYR A 162 -17.73 -6.18 -22.98
CA TYR A 162 -17.19 -4.91 -22.48
C TYR A 162 -17.87 -4.43 -21.21
N LYS A 163 -19.17 -4.70 -21.03
CA LYS A 163 -19.85 -4.42 -19.76
C LYS A 163 -19.31 -5.25 -18.61
N LYS A 164 -19.00 -6.54 -18.82
CA LYS A 164 -18.38 -7.38 -17.79
C LYS A 164 -16.98 -6.89 -17.42
N ASP A 165 -16.17 -6.57 -18.43
CA ASP A 165 -14.81 -6.04 -18.22
C ASP A 165 -14.87 -4.68 -17.48
N LEU A 166 -15.84 -3.84 -17.82
CA LEU A 166 -16.09 -2.57 -17.15
C LEU A 166 -16.48 -2.77 -15.68
N GLU A 167 -17.36 -3.73 -15.39
CA GLU A 167 -17.74 -4.09 -14.02
C GLU A 167 -16.56 -4.61 -13.19
N GLU A 168 -15.70 -5.44 -13.79
CA GLU A 168 -14.48 -5.93 -13.14
C GLU A 168 -13.49 -4.79 -12.86
N SER A 169 -13.19 -3.96 -13.85
CA SER A 169 -12.32 -2.79 -13.70
C SER A 169 -12.87 -1.83 -12.64
N THR A 170 -14.19 -1.58 -12.63
CA THR A 170 -14.86 -0.77 -11.61
C THR A 170 -14.68 -1.34 -10.22
N ARG A 171 -14.83 -2.66 -10.06
CA ARG A 171 -14.64 -3.34 -8.79
C ARG A 171 -13.21 -3.22 -8.29
N GLU A 172 -12.22 -3.35 -9.16
CA GLU A 172 -10.81 -3.15 -8.82
C GLU A 172 -10.52 -1.71 -8.42
N ARG A 173 -11.01 -0.73 -9.20
CA ARG A 173 -10.83 0.70 -8.89
C ARG A 173 -11.41 1.06 -7.54
N VAL A 174 -12.64 0.63 -7.23
CA VAL A 174 -13.28 0.88 -5.94
C VAL A 174 -12.47 0.27 -4.78
N LYS A 175 -11.98 -0.96 -4.93
CA LYS A 175 -11.08 -1.56 -3.92
C LYS A 175 -9.81 -0.74 -3.70
N MET A 176 -9.17 -0.27 -4.77
CA MET A 176 -7.96 0.56 -4.64
C MET A 176 -8.27 1.93 -4.02
N GLU A 177 -9.41 2.53 -4.36
CA GLU A 177 -9.90 3.79 -3.79
C GLU A 177 -10.15 3.67 -2.28
N GLU A 178 -10.76 2.56 -1.83
CA GLU A 178 -10.92 2.26 -0.41
C GLU A 178 -9.58 2.13 0.32
N LEU A 179 -8.60 1.44 -0.28
CA LEU A 179 -7.26 1.33 0.29
C LEU A 179 -6.59 2.70 0.39
N ILE A 180 -6.67 3.52 -0.65
CA ILE A 180 -6.12 4.89 -0.67
C ILE A 180 -6.75 5.72 0.44
N SER A 181 -8.07 5.68 0.59
CA SER A 181 -8.78 6.40 1.65
C SER A 181 -8.38 5.94 3.05
N LYS A 182 -8.21 4.63 3.27
CA LYS A 182 -7.73 4.08 4.55
C LYS A 182 -6.29 4.51 4.83
N GLY A 183 -5.41 4.43 3.83
CA GLY A 183 -4.00 4.81 3.95
C GLY A 183 -3.77 6.30 4.23
N GLN A 184 -4.70 7.19 3.84
CA GLN A 184 -4.62 8.63 4.16
C GLN A 184 -4.67 8.93 5.66
N LYS A 185 -5.22 8.02 6.47
CA LYS A 185 -5.28 8.17 7.93
C LYS A 185 -4.02 7.67 8.64
N SER A 186 -3.04 7.18 7.88
CA SER A 186 -1.82 6.65 8.45
C SER A 186 -0.90 7.74 8.98
N GLU A 187 -0.18 7.41 10.04
CA GLU A 187 0.72 8.33 10.71
C GLU A 187 1.99 7.63 11.20
N ILE A 188 3.05 8.42 11.38
CA ILE A 188 4.29 7.98 12.00
C ILE A 188 4.48 8.78 13.28
N GLN A 189 4.52 8.08 14.40
CA GLN A 189 4.74 8.66 15.73
C GLN A 189 6.12 8.28 16.24
N ILE A 190 6.92 9.28 16.59
CA ILE A 190 8.28 9.10 17.11
C ILE A 190 8.39 9.81 18.45
N SER A 191 8.42 9.03 19.53
CA SER A 191 8.41 9.54 20.90
C SER A 191 9.79 9.83 21.49
N GLY A 192 10.85 9.78 20.68
CA GLY A 192 12.24 10.04 21.03
C GLY A 192 12.94 10.72 19.87
N ASN A 193 14.18 10.35 19.52
CA ASN A 193 14.91 11.02 18.45
C ASN A 193 14.61 10.43 17.05
N ILE A 194 14.62 11.32 16.07
CA ILE A 194 14.73 11.00 14.66
C ILE A 194 16.04 11.59 14.14
N TYR A 195 16.90 10.76 13.59
CA TYR A 195 18.24 11.15 13.17
C TYR A 195 18.30 11.54 11.69
N ARG A 196 19.26 12.41 11.36
CA ARG A 196 19.69 12.67 9.98
C ARG A 196 20.02 11.35 9.26
N GLY A 197 19.72 11.29 7.96
CA GLY A 197 19.81 10.05 7.17
C GLY A 197 18.52 9.20 7.20
N THR A 198 17.53 9.61 7.99
CA THR A 198 16.17 9.06 7.93
C THR A 198 15.39 9.68 6.77
N VAL A 199 14.56 8.88 6.11
CA VAL A 199 13.56 9.33 5.13
C VAL A 199 12.18 8.90 5.60
N ILE A 200 11.31 9.88 5.76
CA ILE A 200 9.88 9.69 6.04
C ILE A 200 9.15 9.53 4.71
N GLY A 201 8.48 8.41 4.49
CA GLY A 201 7.64 8.15 3.34
C GLY A 201 6.16 8.12 3.73
N MET A 202 5.33 8.82 2.96
CA MET A 202 3.87 8.73 3.10
C MET A 202 3.25 8.79 1.72
N ALA A 203 2.46 7.77 1.40
CA ALA A 203 1.83 7.63 0.10
C ALA A 203 2.84 7.65 -1.07
N GLN A 204 2.82 8.69 -1.90
CA GLN A 204 3.75 8.87 -3.03
C GLN A 204 4.87 9.88 -2.74
N VAL A 205 4.90 10.45 -1.54
CA VAL A 205 5.79 11.55 -1.16
C VAL A 205 6.84 11.04 -0.17
N GLN A 206 8.03 11.60 -0.26
CA GLN A 206 9.11 11.32 0.67
C GLN A 206 9.72 12.63 1.18
N MET A 207 10.09 12.64 2.44
CA MET A 207 10.71 13.77 3.12
C MET A 207 11.99 13.27 3.82
N PRO A 208 13.18 13.64 3.31
CA PRO A 208 14.43 13.37 3.99
C PRO A 208 14.55 14.25 5.24
N ILE A 209 15.10 13.69 6.32
CA ILE A 209 15.40 14.41 7.55
C ILE A 209 16.79 15.02 7.44
N GLU A 210 16.85 16.34 7.30
CA GLU A 210 18.10 17.10 7.13
C GLU A 210 18.81 17.36 8.45
N HIS A 211 18.06 17.55 9.53
CA HIS A 211 18.56 17.78 10.88
C HIS A 211 17.85 16.86 11.86
N SER A 212 18.60 16.27 12.79
CA SER A 212 18.03 15.42 13.83
C SER A 212 17.06 16.23 14.69
N THR A 213 15.88 15.67 14.95
CA THR A 213 14.84 16.27 15.80
C THR A 213 14.28 15.19 16.72
N CYS A 214 13.28 15.51 17.54
CA CYS A 214 12.69 14.58 18.49
C CYS A 214 11.21 14.86 18.73
N PHE A 215 10.50 13.87 19.27
CA PHE A 215 9.09 13.96 19.65
C PHE A 215 8.20 14.45 18.51
N MET A 216 8.29 13.78 17.35
CA MET A 216 7.60 14.20 16.14
C MET A 216 6.48 13.24 15.80
N LYS A 217 5.39 13.81 15.27
CA LYS A 217 4.35 13.11 14.54
C LYS A 217 4.37 13.58 13.10
N TYR A 218 4.34 12.64 12.17
CA TYR A 218 4.19 12.91 10.75
C TYR A 218 2.84 12.38 10.28
N TYR A 219 2.17 13.13 9.41
CA TYR A 219 0.87 12.74 8.84
C TYR A 219 0.67 13.40 7.48
N GLN A 220 -0.26 12.87 6.69
CA GLN A 220 -0.57 13.42 5.38
C GLN A 220 -1.67 14.49 5.49
N GLN A 221 -1.45 15.67 4.91
CA GLN A 221 -2.47 16.70 4.78
C GLN A 221 -2.40 17.33 3.38
N LYS A 222 -3.53 17.37 2.67
CA LYS A 222 -3.64 17.93 1.30
C LYS A 222 -2.58 17.39 0.31
N GLY A 223 -2.17 16.13 0.47
CA GLY A 223 -1.18 15.49 -0.40
C GLY A 223 0.28 15.80 -0.07
N MET A 224 0.56 16.56 1.00
CA MET A 224 1.90 16.82 1.51
C MET A 224 2.13 16.11 2.85
N ILE A 225 3.41 15.90 3.19
CA ILE A 225 3.82 15.41 4.50
C ILE A 225 3.88 16.62 5.43
N GLU A 226 3.01 16.63 6.43
CA GLU A 226 3.05 17.60 7.52
C GLU A 226 3.66 16.96 8.76
N SER A 227 4.15 17.79 9.67
CA SER A 227 4.71 17.33 10.94
C SER A 227 4.28 18.21 12.10
N SER A 228 4.10 17.61 13.26
CA SER A 228 3.81 18.31 14.51
C SER A 228 4.61 17.71 15.66
N VAL A 229 4.84 18.52 16.69
CA VAL A 229 5.48 18.04 17.92
C VAL A 229 4.44 17.27 18.74
N LEU A 230 4.81 16.11 19.26
CA LEU A 230 4.04 15.36 20.22
C LEU A 230 4.00 16.14 21.54
N ALA A 231 2.92 16.88 21.77
CA ALA A 231 2.68 17.54 23.04
C ALA A 231 2.28 16.49 24.09
N PHE A 232 3.12 16.27 25.09
CA PHE A 232 2.72 15.52 26.28
C PHE A 232 1.80 16.42 27.11
N SER A 233 0.50 16.18 27.04
CA SER A 233 -0.39 16.56 28.14
C SER A 233 -0.08 15.65 29.32
N ALA A 234 0.75 16.12 30.25
CA ALA A 234 0.91 15.48 31.54
C ALA A 234 -0.48 15.39 32.21
N SER A 235 -0.97 14.16 32.39
CA SER A 235 -2.15 13.86 33.21
C SER A 235 -1.67 13.35 34.56
#